data_AF-A0A967VN98-F1
#
_entry.id   AF-A0A967VN98-F1
#
_cell.length_a   1.000
_cell.length_b   1.000
_cell.length_c   1.000
_cell.angle_alpha   90.00
_cell.angle_beta   90.00
_cell.angle_gamma   90.00
#
_symmetry.space_group_name_H-M   'P 1'
#
loop_
_entity.id
_entity.type
_entity.pdbx_description
1 polymer ?
#
loop_
_entity_poly.entity_id
_entity_poly.type
_entity_poly.pdbx_seq_one_letter_code
_entity_poly.pdbx_strand_id
1 'polypeptide(L)' 'AVTARHAGDEVVLDLAGQRRIYSLPRFLSYYRLTSTRYLAGRFRMSFRPTGVAAQEVS' A
#
# COMPACT_ATOMS: atom_id res chain seq x y z
N ALA A 1 9.15 15.04 1.73
CA ALA A 1 8.40 14.00 2.47
C ALA A 1 7.77 13.05 1.46
N VAL A 2 7.69 11.74 1.76
CA VAL A 2 7.01 10.76 0.91
C VAL A 2 5.79 10.26 1.68
N THR A 3 4.61 10.39 1.09
CA THR A 3 3.35 9.92 1.68
C THR A 3 2.70 8.93 0.73
N ALA A 4 2.24 7.81 1.26
CA ALA A 4 1.39 6.91 0.51
C ALA A 4 0.11 6.60 1.29
N ARG A 5 -0.99 6.56 0.55
CA ARG A 5 -2.33 6.25 1.06
C ARG A 5 -2.91 5.11 0.24
N HIS A 6 -3.55 4.18 0.94
CA HIS A 6 -4.18 3.00 0.36
C HIS A 6 -5.69 3.09 0.54
N ALA A 7 -6.45 2.83 -0.52
CA ALA A 7 -7.90 2.73 -0.48
C ALA A 7 -8.34 1.64 -1.46
N GLY A 8 -8.96 0.57 -0.94
CA GLY A 8 -9.37 -0.57 -1.77
C GLY A 8 -8.19 -1.20 -2.50
N ASP A 9 -8.23 -1.19 -3.82
CA ASP A 9 -7.19 -1.70 -4.73
C ASP A 9 -6.34 -0.59 -5.35
N GLU A 10 -6.25 0.59 -4.72
CA GLU A 10 -5.41 1.68 -5.20
C GLU A 10 -4.42 2.18 -4.14
N VAL A 11 -3.26 2.60 -4.63
CA VAL A 11 -2.29 3.39 -3.85
C VAL A 11 -2.07 4.73 -4.52
N VAL A 12 -2.18 5.78 -3.72
CA VAL A 12 -1.72 7.12 -4.06
C VAL A 12 -0.36 7.34 -3.41
N LEU A 13 0.65 7.65 -4.21
CA LEU A 13 2.00 8.02 -3.79
C LEU A 13 2.26 9.48 -4.12
N ASP A 14 2.56 10.29 -3.11
CA ASP A 14 3.08 11.65 -3.29
C ASP A 14 4.59 11.65 -3.05
N LEU A 15 5.35 11.92 -4.12
CA LEU A 15 6.80 11.95 -4.11
C LEU A 15 7.29 13.24 -4.79
N ALA A 16 8.01 14.08 -4.04
CA ALA A 16 8.58 15.33 -4.55
C ALA A 16 7.56 16.25 -5.26
N GLY A 17 6.33 16.32 -4.73
CA GLY A 17 5.24 17.11 -5.32
C GLY A 17 4.56 16.47 -6.53
N GLN A 18 4.98 15.27 -6.93
CA GLN A 18 4.27 14.47 -7.93
C GLN A 18 3.35 13.48 -7.25
N ARG A 19 2.07 13.52 -7.63
CA ARG A 19 1.08 12.51 -7.27
C ARG A 19 1.05 11.40 -8.31
N ARG A 20 1.22 10.16 -7.87
CA ARG A 20 1.15 8.95 -8.71
C ARG A 20 0.08 8.03 -8.15
N ILE A 21 -0.73 7.46 -9.04
CA ILE A 21 -1.78 6.52 -8.69
C ILE A 21 -1.40 5.17 -9.29
N TYR A 22 -1.40 4.14 -8.45
CA TYR A 22 -1.08 2.78 -8.84
C TYR A 22 -2.28 1.89 -8.53
N SER A 23 -2.78 1.19 -9.55
CA SER A 23 -3.70 0.08 -9.35
C SER A 23 -2.94 -1.08 -8.75
N LEU A 24 -3.48 -1.63 -7.67
CA LEU A 24 -3.00 -2.83 -7.01
C LEU A 24 -3.81 -4.04 -7.48
N PRO A 25 -3.22 -5.24 -7.37
CA PRO A 25 -3.99 -6.47 -7.44
C PRO A 25 -5.15 -6.46 -6.45
N ARG A 26 -6.34 -6.89 -6.90
CA ARG A 26 -7.58 -6.90 -6.10
C ARG A 26 -7.46 -7.54 -4.73
N PHE A 27 -6.64 -8.58 -4.58
CA PHE A 27 -6.46 -9.25 -3.28
C PHE A 27 -5.86 -8.33 -2.20
N LEU A 28 -5.15 -7.25 -2.58
CA LEU A 28 -4.61 -6.28 -1.62
C LEU A 28 -5.71 -5.40 -0.99
N SER A 29 -6.93 -5.39 -1.52
CA SER A 29 -8.08 -4.72 -0.90
C SER A 29 -8.43 -5.28 0.48
N TYR A 30 -8.09 -6.55 0.74
CA TYR A 30 -8.25 -7.16 2.05
C TYR A 30 -7.07 -6.90 3.00
N TYR A 31 -6.08 -6.11 2.57
CA TYR A 31 -4.90 -5.79 3.34
C TYR A 31 -4.87 -4.31 3.69
N ARG A 32 -4.27 -3.98 4.83
CA ARG A 32 -4.03 -2.61 5.28
C ARG A 32 -2.57 -2.24 5.06
N LEU A 33 -2.32 -1.09 4.47
CA LEU A 33 -0.98 -0.49 4.41
C LEU A 33 -0.52 -0.15 5.84
N THR A 34 0.65 -0.65 6.22
CA THR A 34 1.20 -0.50 7.59
C THR A 34 2.49 0.30 7.64
N SER A 35 3.26 0.31 6.55
CA SER A 35 4.52 1.02 6.49
C SER A 35 4.86 1.41 5.06
N THR A 36 5.49 2.57 4.93
CA THR A 36 6.06 3.11 3.69
C THR A 36 7.49 3.52 3.97
N ARG A 37 8.43 3.15 3.10
CA ARG A 37 9.84 3.53 3.23
C ARG A 37 10.43 3.80 1.87
N TYR A 38 11.17 4.90 1.74
CA TYR A 38 12.02 5.17 0.60
C TYR A 38 13.48 4.94 1.00
N LEU A 39 14.18 4.03 0.32
CA LEU A 39 15.58 3.71 0.60
C LEU A 39 16.29 3.40 -0.72
N ALA A 40 17.43 4.04 -0.97
CA ALA A 40 18.30 3.79 -2.12
C ALA A 40 17.54 3.77 -3.47
N GLY A 41 16.70 4.77 -3.73
CA GLY A 41 15.91 4.86 -4.97
C GLY A 41 14.68 3.96 -5.03
N ARG A 42 14.46 3.11 -4.02
CA ARG A 42 13.35 2.17 -3.98
C ARG A 42 12.29 2.59 -2.98
N PHE A 43 11.06 2.66 -3.46
CA PHE A 43 9.89 2.81 -2.59
C PHE A 43 9.36 1.44 -2.20
N ARG A 44 9.30 1.16 -0.90
CA ARG A 44 8.78 -0.08 -0.32
C ARG A 44 7.51 0.21 0.46
N MET A 45 6.48 -0.60 0.20
CA MET A 45 5.22 -0.61 0.94
C MET A 45 5.05 -1.96 1.61
N SER A 46 4.53 -1.97 2.83
CA SER A 46 4.26 -3.20 3.57
C SER A 46 2.80 -3.25 3.98
N PHE A 47 2.16 -4.37 3.66
CA PHE A 47 0.75 -4.62 3.86
C PHE A 47 0.58 -5.73 4.90
N ARG A 48 -0.45 -5.64 5.73
CA ARG A 48 -0.89 -6.74 6.60
C ARG A 48 -2.34 -7.11 6.31
N PRO A 49 -2.71 -8.40 6.40
CA PRO A 49 -4.11 -8.79 6.27
C PRO A 49 -4.97 -8.00 7.25
N THR A 50 -6.14 -7.54 6.81
CA THR A 50 -7.20 -7.15 7.74
C THR A 50 -7.77 -8.43 8.37
N GLY A 51 -8.36 -8.37 9.57
CA GLY A 51 -8.80 -9.57 10.30
C GLY A 51 -9.72 -10.51 9.52
N VAL A 52 -10.40 -10.00 8.49
CA VAL A 52 -11.21 -10.78 7.54
C VAL A 52 -10.35 -11.68 6.65
N ALA A 53 -9.23 -11.17 6.14
CA ALA A 53 -8.30 -11.97 5.32
C ALA A 53 -7.50 -12.99 6.14
N ALA A 54 -7.26 -12.75 7.43
CA ALA A 54 -6.54 -13.70 8.28
C ALA A 54 -7.35 -15.00 8.52
N GLN A 55 -8.68 -14.91 8.43
CA GLN A 55 -9.59 -16.02 8.72
C GLN A 55 -9.86 -16.93 7.52
N GLU A 56 -9.64 -16.46 6.28
CA GLU A 56 -9.74 -17.30 5.06
C GLU A 56 -8.49 -18.15 4.78
N VAL A 57 -7.39 -17.93 5.50
CA VAL A 57 -6.12 -18.67 5.33
C VAL A 57 -5.81 -19.65 6.48
N SER A 58 -6.78 -19.87 7.38
CA SER A 58 -6.66 -20.84 8.49
C SER A 58 -7.39 -22.14 8.20
#